data_AF-A0A2J8S5N6-F1
#
_entry.id   AF-A0A2J8S5N6-F1
#
_cell.length_a   1.000
_cell.length_b   1.000
_cell.length_c   1.000
_cell.angle_alpha   90.00
_cell.angle_beta   90.00
_cell.angle_gamma   90.00
#
_symmetry.space_group_name_H-M   'P 1'
#
loop_
_entity.id
_entity.type
_entity.pdbx_description
1 polymer ?
#
loop_
_entity_poly.entity_id
_entity_poly.type
_entity_poly.pdbx_seq_one_letter_code
_entity_poly.pdbx_strand_id
1 'polypeptide(L)'
;LHGSYEALKGGNTTEAMEDFTGGVTEFFEIRDAPSDMYKIMKKAIERGSLMGCSIDDGTNMTYGTSPSGLNMGELIARMVRNMDNSLLQDSDLDPRGSDERPTRTIIPFQYETRMACGLVRGHAYSVTGLDEVLFKGEKVKLVRLRNPWGQVEWNGSWSDRWKDWSFVDKDEKARLQHQVTEDGEFWMSYEDFIYHFTKLEICNLTADALQSDKLQTWTVSVNEGRWVRGCSAGGCRNFPDTFWTNPQYRLKLLEEDDDPDDSEVICSFLVALMQKNRRKDRKLGASLFTIGFAIYEVPKEMHGNKQHLQKDFFLYNASKARSKTYINMREVSQRFRLPPSEYVIVPSTYEPHQEGEFILRVFSEKRNLSEEVENTISVDRPVPIIFVSDRANSNKELGVDQESEEGKGKTSPDKQKQSPQPQPGSSDQESEEQQQFWNIFKQIAGDDMEICADELKKVLNTVVNKHKDLKTHGFTLESCRSMIALMDTDGSGKLNLQEFHHLWNKIKAWQMRNAVNDAGFHLNNQLYDIITMRYADKHMNIDFDSFICCFVRLEGMFRAFHAFDKDGDGIIKLNVLEWLQLTMYA
;
A
#
# COMPACT_ATOMS: atom_id res chain seq x y z
N LEU A 1 -7.83 -17.75 13.32
CA LEU A 1 -7.07 -16.97 12.31
C LEU A 1 -7.49 -17.27 10.87
N HIS A 2 -7.41 -18.52 10.40
CA HIS A 2 -7.74 -18.87 8.99
C HIS A 2 -9.07 -19.63 8.80
N GLY A 3 -9.91 -19.70 9.84
CA GLY A 3 -11.27 -20.23 9.77
C GLY A 3 -11.43 -21.75 9.76
N SER A 4 -10.46 -22.54 9.30
CA SER A 4 -10.49 -24.03 9.33
C SER A 4 -9.11 -24.64 9.06
N TYR A 5 -8.87 -25.88 9.51
CA TYR A 5 -7.63 -26.63 9.19
C TYR A 5 -7.44 -26.85 7.69
N GLU A 6 -8.53 -27.07 6.95
CA GLU A 6 -8.48 -27.17 5.49
C GLU A 6 -7.92 -25.90 4.81
N ALA A 7 -8.10 -24.73 5.42
CA ALA A 7 -7.58 -23.47 4.88
C ALA A 7 -6.06 -23.34 5.01
N LEU A 8 -5.41 -24.22 5.79
CA LEU A 8 -3.96 -24.34 5.91
C LEU A 8 -3.35 -25.30 4.86
N LYS A 9 -4.19 -26.06 4.15
CA LYS A 9 -3.72 -27.01 3.13
C LYS A 9 -3.12 -26.25 1.95
N GLY A 10 -1.87 -26.57 1.60
CA GLY A 10 -1.13 -25.89 0.53
C GLY A 10 -0.51 -24.55 0.93
N GLY A 11 -0.29 -24.29 2.24
CA GLY A 11 0.53 -23.18 2.70
C GLY A 11 2.03 -23.47 2.54
N ASN A 12 2.85 -22.42 2.35
CA ASN A 12 4.30 -22.55 2.19
C ASN A 12 5.05 -22.39 3.53
N THR A 13 6.26 -22.95 3.63
CA THR A 13 7.18 -22.74 4.76
C THR A 13 7.51 -21.26 4.94
N THR A 14 7.71 -20.50 3.86
CA THR A 14 7.90 -19.03 3.93
C THR A 14 6.74 -18.34 4.63
N GLU A 15 5.52 -18.66 4.23
CA GLU A 15 4.34 -18.02 4.80
C GLU A 15 4.17 -18.36 6.30
N ALA A 16 4.54 -19.57 6.70
CA ALA A 16 4.54 -19.97 8.10
C ALA A 16 5.61 -19.22 8.91
N MET A 17 6.81 -19.05 8.35
CA MET A 17 7.86 -18.25 8.98
C MET A 17 7.40 -16.81 9.19
N GLU A 18 6.76 -16.19 8.19
CA GLU A 18 6.19 -14.84 8.32
C GLU A 18 5.10 -14.77 9.39
N ASP A 19 4.15 -15.70 9.36
CA ASP A 19 3.02 -15.69 10.31
C ASP A 19 3.48 -15.92 11.77
N PHE A 20 4.59 -16.63 12.00
CA PHE A 20 5.14 -16.86 13.34
C PHE A 20 6.12 -15.80 13.81
N THR A 21 6.77 -15.08 12.90
CA THR A 21 7.87 -14.16 13.26
C THR A 21 7.56 -12.70 12.99
N GLY A 22 6.59 -12.39 12.13
CA GLY A 22 6.40 -11.05 11.57
C GLY A 22 7.52 -10.60 10.62
N GLY A 23 8.49 -11.48 10.33
CA GLY A 23 9.63 -11.21 9.47
C GLY A 23 9.27 -11.09 7.99
N VAL A 24 10.31 -10.92 7.17
CA VAL A 24 10.22 -11.00 5.70
C VAL A 24 11.01 -12.19 5.21
N THR A 25 10.41 -12.95 4.31
CA THR A 25 11.09 -14.09 3.70
C THR A 25 11.73 -13.72 2.37
N GLU A 26 12.90 -14.28 2.09
CA GLU A 26 13.56 -14.29 0.79
C GLU A 26 13.59 -15.73 0.27
N PHE A 27 13.41 -15.90 -1.03
CA PHE A 27 13.44 -17.20 -1.69
C PHE A 27 14.55 -17.23 -2.74
N PHE A 28 15.35 -18.30 -2.70
CA PHE A 28 16.42 -18.55 -3.64
C PHE A 28 16.28 -19.94 -4.26
N GLU A 29 16.20 -19.98 -5.58
CA GLU A 29 16.48 -21.22 -6.32
C GLU A 29 17.99 -21.42 -6.35
N ILE A 30 18.46 -22.53 -5.80
CA ILE A 30 19.90 -22.81 -5.65
C ILE A 30 20.61 -22.85 -7.01
N ARG A 31 19.90 -23.28 -8.07
CA ARG A 31 20.44 -23.30 -9.44
C ARG A 31 20.82 -21.91 -9.95
N ASP A 32 20.06 -20.90 -9.53
CA ASP A 32 20.20 -19.51 -9.95
C ASP A 32 20.74 -18.65 -8.79
N ALA A 33 21.42 -19.28 -7.83
CA ALA A 33 22.00 -18.64 -6.66
C ALA A 33 23.08 -17.61 -7.08
N PRO A 34 23.12 -16.43 -6.43
CA PRO A 34 24.17 -15.46 -6.70
C PRO A 34 25.52 -15.96 -6.17
N SER A 35 26.62 -15.48 -6.76
CA SER A 35 27.98 -15.92 -6.42
C SER A 35 28.37 -15.65 -4.96
N ASP A 36 27.73 -14.67 -4.33
CA ASP A 36 27.90 -14.27 -2.93
C ASP A 36 26.89 -14.93 -1.98
N MET A 37 26.14 -15.95 -2.41
CA MET A 37 25.11 -16.63 -1.59
C MET A 37 25.63 -17.07 -0.21
N TYR A 38 26.83 -17.66 -0.13
CA TYR A 38 27.41 -18.06 1.15
C TYR A 38 27.57 -16.88 2.12
N LYS A 39 27.93 -15.70 1.60
CA LYS A 39 28.06 -14.46 2.38
C LYS A 39 26.69 -13.96 2.84
N ILE A 40 25.67 -14.03 1.99
CA ILE A 40 24.28 -13.70 2.34
C ILE A 40 23.79 -14.59 3.49
N MET A 41 23.99 -15.91 3.38
CA MET A 41 23.62 -16.88 4.42
C MET A 41 24.35 -16.61 5.74
N LYS A 42 25.66 -16.28 5.68
CA LYS A 42 26.45 -15.95 6.87
C LYS A 42 25.93 -14.68 7.57
N LYS A 43 25.73 -13.59 6.82
CA LYS A 43 25.12 -12.36 7.34
C LYS A 43 23.72 -12.64 7.92
N ALA A 44 22.94 -13.52 7.29
CA ALA A 44 21.62 -13.89 7.80
C ALA A 44 21.70 -14.56 9.19
N ILE A 45 22.64 -15.48 9.42
CA ILE A 45 22.89 -16.09 10.75
C ILE A 45 23.35 -15.05 11.76
N GLU A 46 24.29 -14.19 11.39
CA GLU A 46 24.81 -13.13 12.26
C GLU A 46 23.73 -12.13 12.68
N ARG A 47 22.62 -12.06 11.92
CA ARG A 47 21.43 -11.25 12.22
C ARG A 47 20.33 -12.05 12.94
N GLY A 48 20.53 -13.33 13.21
CA GLY A 48 19.53 -14.21 13.82
C GLY A 48 18.36 -14.59 12.90
N SER A 49 18.53 -14.46 11.58
CA SER A 49 17.50 -14.85 10.60
C SER A 49 17.28 -16.37 10.65
N LEU A 50 16.04 -16.80 10.41
CA LEU A 50 15.72 -18.22 10.27
C LEU A 50 15.96 -18.66 8.84
N MET A 51 16.50 -19.85 8.64
CA MET A 51 16.76 -20.38 7.30
C MET A 51 16.24 -21.79 7.14
N GLY A 52 15.50 -22.01 6.05
CA GLY A 52 14.99 -23.30 5.62
C GLY A 52 15.51 -23.67 4.25
N CYS A 53 15.64 -24.95 3.96
CA CYS A 53 16.00 -25.43 2.63
C CYS A 53 15.27 -26.75 2.32
N SER A 54 15.11 -27.05 1.04
CA SER A 54 14.43 -28.26 0.61
C SER A 54 14.97 -28.77 -0.72
N ILE A 55 14.65 -30.04 -0.99
CA ILE A 55 15.00 -30.74 -2.21
C ILE A 55 13.72 -31.11 -2.94
N ASP A 56 13.55 -30.60 -4.16
CA ASP A 56 12.40 -30.93 -5.00
C ASP A 56 12.42 -32.41 -5.42
N ASP A 57 11.24 -33.00 -5.53
CA ASP A 57 11.04 -34.39 -5.94
C ASP A 57 11.17 -34.61 -7.47
N GLY A 58 11.50 -33.55 -8.22
CA GLY A 58 11.66 -33.59 -9.68
C GLY A 58 10.34 -33.56 -10.45
N THR A 59 9.22 -33.19 -9.83
CA THR A 59 7.93 -33.05 -10.52
C THR A 59 7.77 -31.76 -11.33
N ASN A 60 8.76 -30.85 -11.31
CA ASN A 60 8.67 -29.49 -11.86
C ASN A 60 7.38 -28.74 -11.44
N MET A 61 6.80 -29.13 -10.30
CA MET A 61 5.75 -28.37 -9.65
C MET A 61 6.38 -27.30 -8.77
N THR A 62 6.94 -26.28 -9.43
CA THR A 62 7.21 -25.01 -8.77
C THR A 62 5.88 -24.30 -8.61
N TYR A 63 5.41 -24.12 -7.38
CA TYR A 63 4.17 -23.41 -7.12
C TYR A 63 4.30 -21.95 -7.61
N GLY A 64 3.41 -21.55 -8.52
CA GLY A 64 3.39 -20.19 -9.09
C GLY A 64 3.91 -20.07 -10.53
N THR A 65 4.49 -21.13 -11.12
CA THR A 65 4.75 -21.20 -12.57
C THR A 65 3.75 -22.15 -13.24
N SER A 66 3.24 -21.77 -14.41
CA SER A 66 2.39 -22.66 -15.20
C SER A 66 3.24 -23.85 -15.67
N PRO A 67 2.77 -25.11 -15.53
CA PRO A 67 3.52 -26.29 -15.96
C PRO A 67 3.63 -26.30 -17.49
N SER A 68 4.64 -25.63 -18.00
CA SER A 68 5.01 -25.65 -19.40
C SER A 68 5.94 -26.86 -19.60
N GLY A 69 5.36 -28.00 -19.98
CA GLY A 69 6.11 -29.16 -20.45
C GLY A 69 5.81 -30.52 -19.80
N LEU A 70 4.84 -30.63 -18.88
CA LEU A 70 4.46 -31.93 -18.32
C LEU A 70 3.57 -32.73 -19.29
N ASN A 71 4.00 -33.94 -19.64
CA ASN A 71 3.16 -34.92 -20.31
C ASN A 71 2.12 -35.43 -19.30
N MET A 72 0.88 -34.96 -19.39
CA MET A 72 -0.27 -35.39 -18.56
C MET A 72 -0.38 -36.92 -18.43
N GLY A 73 0.03 -37.68 -19.45
CA GLY A 73 0.04 -39.14 -19.42
C GLY A 73 0.99 -39.73 -18.39
N GLU A 74 2.15 -39.12 -18.12
CA GLU A 74 3.12 -39.59 -17.11
C GLU A 74 2.61 -39.34 -15.69
N LEU A 75 1.95 -38.20 -15.45
CA LEU A 75 1.33 -37.88 -14.17
C LEU A 75 0.22 -38.88 -13.82
N ILE A 76 -0.66 -39.17 -14.78
CA ILE A 76 -1.74 -40.14 -14.61
C ILE A 76 -1.18 -41.55 -14.42
N ALA A 77 -0.18 -41.95 -15.23
CA ALA A 77 0.45 -43.27 -15.10
C ALA A 77 1.20 -43.48 -13.78
N ARG A 78 1.65 -42.41 -13.12
CA ARG A 78 2.27 -42.46 -11.77
C ARG A 78 1.22 -42.54 -10.66
N MET A 79 0.13 -41.79 -10.79
CA MET A 79 -1.01 -41.87 -9.86
C MET A 79 -1.67 -43.26 -9.90
N VAL A 80 -1.83 -43.84 -11.09
CA VAL A 80 -2.41 -45.19 -11.28
C VAL A 80 -1.47 -46.29 -10.78
N ARG A 81 -0.17 -46.22 -11.09
CA ARG A 81 0.81 -47.22 -10.60
C ARG A 81 0.91 -47.32 -9.08
N ASN A 82 0.53 -46.27 -8.36
CA ASN A 82 0.64 -46.23 -6.90
C ASN A 82 -0.71 -46.42 -6.18
N MET A 83 -1.85 -46.40 -6.89
CA MET A 83 -3.15 -46.82 -6.32
C MET A 83 -3.23 -48.34 -6.08
N ASP A 84 -2.49 -49.15 -6.84
CA ASP A 84 -2.44 -50.61 -6.65
C ASP A 84 -1.85 -51.03 -5.28
N ASN A 85 -1.19 -50.12 -4.55
CA ASN A 85 -0.63 -50.38 -3.22
C ASN A 85 -1.56 -50.00 -2.05
N SER A 86 -2.74 -49.44 -2.29
CA SER A 86 -3.72 -49.15 -1.25
C SER A 86 -5.07 -49.77 -1.61
N LEU A 87 -5.33 -50.96 -1.08
CA LEU A 87 -6.67 -51.54 -1.04
C LEU A 87 -7.60 -50.62 -0.23
N LEU A 88 -8.29 -49.71 -0.91
CA LEU A 88 -9.42 -48.98 -0.34
C LEU A 88 -10.70 -49.78 -0.63
N GLN A 89 -11.44 -50.12 0.43
CA GLN A 89 -12.71 -50.83 0.35
C GLN A 89 -13.82 -49.94 -0.24
N ASP A 90 -14.70 -50.59 -0.98
CA ASP A 90 -15.70 -50.06 -1.92
C ASP A 90 -16.97 -49.52 -1.23
N SER A 91 -16.85 -48.77 -0.13
CA SER A 91 -18.01 -48.38 0.70
C SER A 91 -18.40 -46.89 0.73
N ASP A 92 -17.70 -45.99 0.02
CA ASP A 92 -17.94 -44.54 0.14
C ASP A 92 -18.58 -43.87 -1.11
N LEU A 93 -19.20 -44.63 -2.01
CA LEU A 93 -19.89 -44.08 -3.19
C LEU A 93 -21.41 -43.98 -2.96
N ASP A 94 -21.90 -42.81 -2.53
CA ASP A 94 -23.31 -42.42 -2.64
C ASP A 94 -23.51 -41.64 -3.97
N PRO A 95 -24.26 -42.17 -4.97
CA PRO A 95 -24.39 -41.54 -6.26
C PRO A 95 -25.68 -40.72 -6.34
N ARG A 96 -25.69 -39.50 -5.79
CA ARG A 96 -26.79 -38.54 -6.06
C ARG A 96 -26.31 -37.09 -6.24
N GLY A 97 -26.10 -36.76 -7.52
CA GLY A 97 -26.64 -35.56 -8.18
C GLY A 97 -26.28 -34.17 -7.65
N SER A 98 -25.26 -33.56 -8.26
CA SER A 98 -25.32 -32.16 -8.74
C SER A 98 -24.25 -31.94 -9.81
N ASP A 99 -24.64 -31.29 -10.90
CA ASP A 99 -23.83 -31.04 -12.09
C ASP A 99 -22.98 -29.75 -11.93
N GLU A 100 -22.29 -29.64 -10.79
CA GLU A 100 -21.23 -28.65 -10.59
C GLU A 100 -19.93 -29.42 -10.49
N ARG A 101 -19.16 -29.47 -11.59
CA ARG A 101 -17.77 -29.95 -11.53
C ARG A 101 -17.02 -29.01 -10.58
N PRO A 102 -16.63 -29.44 -9.37
CA PRO A 102 -15.70 -28.65 -8.60
C PRO A 102 -14.43 -28.64 -9.44
N THR A 103 -13.87 -27.47 -9.73
CA THR A 103 -12.49 -27.35 -10.16
C THR A 103 -11.65 -27.92 -9.02
N ARG A 104 -11.44 -29.24 -9.01
CA ARG A 104 -10.55 -29.93 -8.09
C ARG A 104 -9.17 -29.44 -8.46
N THR A 105 -8.70 -28.40 -7.78
CA THR A 105 -7.28 -28.09 -7.72
C THR A 105 -6.62 -29.34 -7.17
N ILE A 106 -5.98 -30.11 -8.05
CA ILE A 106 -5.21 -31.29 -7.69
C ILE A 106 -4.02 -30.76 -6.90
N ILE A 107 -4.10 -30.79 -5.58
CA ILE A 107 -2.95 -30.53 -4.71
C ILE A 107 -2.09 -31.79 -4.80
N PRO A 108 -0.88 -31.74 -5.40
CA PRO A 108 -0.01 -32.90 -5.45
C PRO A 108 0.27 -33.36 -4.02
N PHE A 109 0.03 -34.64 -3.73
CA PHE A 109 0.47 -35.24 -2.49
C PHE A 109 1.99 -35.35 -2.57
N GLN A 110 2.72 -34.49 -1.85
CA GLN A 110 4.19 -34.56 -1.79
C GLN A 110 4.57 -35.77 -0.93
N TYR A 111 5.28 -36.73 -1.53
CA TYR A 111 5.78 -37.91 -0.84
C TYR A 111 7.26 -37.71 -0.48
N GLU A 112 7.58 -37.84 0.81
CA GLU A 112 8.95 -37.75 1.30
C GLU A 112 9.75 -38.98 0.84
N THR A 113 10.83 -38.75 0.09
CA THR A 113 11.63 -39.84 -0.50
C THR A 113 13.06 -39.80 -0.02
N ARG A 114 13.49 -40.84 0.70
CA ARG A 114 14.87 -40.97 1.17
C ARG A 114 15.83 -41.31 0.02
N MET A 115 16.95 -40.60 -0.03
CA MET A 115 18.03 -40.76 -0.99
C MET A 115 19.12 -41.70 -0.44
N ALA A 116 19.93 -42.27 -1.34
CA ALA A 116 21.07 -43.11 -0.96
C ALA A 116 22.12 -42.38 -0.11
N CYS A 117 22.22 -41.05 -0.27
CA CYS A 117 23.12 -40.19 0.49
C CYS A 117 22.58 -39.78 1.88
N GLY A 118 21.42 -40.31 2.28
CA GLY A 118 20.79 -40.02 3.59
C GLY A 118 19.79 -38.87 3.57
N LEU A 119 19.88 -37.94 2.61
CA LEU A 119 18.93 -36.81 2.46
C LEU A 119 17.52 -37.29 2.06
N VAL A 120 16.52 -36.44 2.30
CA VAL A 120 15.10 -36.70 2.02
C VAL A 120 14.56 -35.63 1.07
N ARG A 121 13.94 -36.06 -0.03
CA ARG A 121 13.26 -35.17 -1.00
C ARG A 121 11.83 -34.90 -0.58
N GLY A 122 11.30 -33.74 -0.97
CA GLY A 122 9.96 -33.29 -0.58
C GLY A 122 9.86 -32.95 0.91
N HIS A 123 10.99 -32.70 1.56
CA HIS A 123 11.12 -32.45 2.99
C HIS A 123 11.88 -31.14 3.26
N ALA A 124 11.55 -30.47 4.35
CA ALA A 124 12.17 -29.20 4.75
C ALA A 124 13.24 -29.43 5.83
N TYR A 125 14.42 -28.88 5.60
CA TYR A 125 15.55 -28.85 6.53
C TYR A 125 15.77 -27.42 7.04
N SER A 126 16.34 -27.27 8.23
CA SER A 126 16.76 -25.97 8.76
C SER A 126 18.26 -25.78 8.60
N VAL A 127 18.70 -24.59 8.20
CA VAL A 127 20.13 -24.22 8.23
C VAL A 127 20.44 -23.64 9.60
N THR A 128 21.33 -24.27 10.35
CA THR A 128 21.63 -23.92 11.76
C THR A 128 23.03 -23.38 11.98
N GLY A 129 23.88 -23.36 10.94
CA GLY A 129 25.26 -22.88 11.04
C GLY A 129 25.93 -22.74 9.67
N LEU A 130 26.83 -21.76 9.57
CA LEU A 130 27.77 -21.62 8.45
C LEU A 130 29.15 -21.36 9.02
N ASP A 131 30.16 -22.06 8.50
CA ASP A 131 31.51 -21.94 9.01
C ASP A 131 32.59 -22.29 7.98
N GLU A 132 33.77 -21.72 8.14
CA GLU A 132 34.95 -22.05 7.33
C GLU A 132 35.98 -22.77 8.19
N VAL A 133 36.50 -23.88 7.69
CA VAL A 133 37.53 -24.68 8.35
C VAL A 133 38.75 -24.82 7.44
N LEU A 134 39.95 -24.77 8.03
CA LEU A 134 41.16 -25.09 7.31
C LEU A 134 41.36 -26.61 7.29
N PHE A 135 41.21 -27.24 6.13
CA PHE A 135 41.39 -28.67 5.94
C PHE A 135 42.48 -28.92 4.92
N LYS A 136 43.55 -29.63 5.32
CA LYS A 136 44.71 -29.95 4.46
C LYS A 136 45.35 -28.73 3.76
N GLY A 137 45.30 -27.57 4.42
CA GLY A 137 45.87 -26.32 3.90
C GLY A 137 44.92 -25.50 3.02
N GLU A 138 43.72 -25.99 2.74
CA GLU A 138 42.68 -25.28 2.00
C GLU A 138 41.54 -24.86 2.92
N LYS A 139 40.95 -23.69 2.66
CA LYS A 139 39.75 -23.24 3.37
C LYS A 139 38.52 -23.90 2.74
N VAL A 140 37.80 -24.68 3.53
CA VAL A 140 36.56 -25.35 3.12
C VAL A 140 35.38 -24.66 3.78
N LYS A 141 34.37 -24.33 2.97
CA LYS A 141 33.10 -23.74 3.43
C LYS A 141 32.14 -24.86 3.82
N LEU A 142 31.58 -24.78 5.01
CA LEU A 142 30.67 -25.76 5.58
C LEU A 142 29.31 -25.15 5.88
N VAL A 143 28.27 -25.97 5.74
CA VAL A 143 26.90 -25.64 6.11
C VAL A 143 26.40 -26.70 7.08
N ARG A 144 25.84 -26.27 8.21
CA ARG A 144 25.18 -27.14 9.18
C ARG A 144 23.69 -27.13 8.94
N LEU A 145 23.12 -28.32 8.80
CA LEU A 145 21.72 -28.56 8.52
C LEU A 145 21.10 -29.42 9.60
N ARG A 146 19.80 -29.22 9.86
CA ARG A 146 19.03 -30.03 10.78
C ARG A 146 17.78 -30.58 10.12
N ASN A 147 17.63 -31.90 10.20
CA ASN A 147 16.40 -32.61 9.91
C ASN A 147 15.45 -32.47 11.10
N PRO A 148 14.25 -31.87 10.94
CA PRO A 148 13.29 -31.71 12.04
C PRO A 148 12.77 -33.03 12.61
N TRP A 149 12.92 -34.16 11.94
CA TRP A 149 12.60 -35.48 12.50
C TRP A 149 13.51 -35.88 13.67
N GLY A 150 14.65 -35.22 13.84
CA GLY A 150 15.63 -35.56 14.87
C GLY A 150 16.38 -36.87 14.60
N GLN A 151 16.36 -37.35 13.36
CA GLN A 151 16.97 -38.58 12.88
C GLN A 151 17.13 -38.52 11.36
N VAL A 152 17.91 -39.44 10.78
CA VAL A 152 18.19 -39.53 9.34
C VAL A 152 19.03 -38.36 8.84
N GLU A 153 20.33 -38.60 8.82
CA GLU A 153 21.38 -37.62 8.50
C GLU A 153 22.11 -37.92 7.19
N TRP A 154 22.85 -36.93 6.71
CA TRP A 154 23.80 -37.04 5.60
C TRP A 154 24.89 -38.07 5.88
N ASN A 155 25.25 -38.87 4.88
CA ASN A 155 26.28 -39.90 5.02
C ASN A 155 27.54 -39.67 4.17
N GLY A 156 27.66 -38.50 3.53
CA GLY A 156 28.80 -38.13 2.71
C GLY A 156 29.90 -37.40 3.49
N SER A 157 30.68 -36.58 2.77
CA SER A 157 31.77 -35.78 3.35
C SER A 157 31.25 -34.84 4.44
N TRP A 158 32.01 -34.68 5.54
CA TRP A 158 31.65 -33.87 6.71
C TRP A 158 30.46 -34.36 7.54
N SER A 159 29.84 -35.50 7.21
CA SER A 159 28.87 -36.14 8.11
C SER A 159 29.49 -36.49 9.46
N ASP A 160 28.66 -36.72 10.48
CA ASP A 160 29.10 -37.03 11.84
C ASP A 160 30.09 -38.19 11.91
N ARG A 161 29.86 -39.22 11.08
CA ARG A 161 30.68 -40.45 11.01
C ARG A 161 31.78 -40.39 9.97
N TRP A 162 32.02 -39.22 9.35
CA TRP A 162 33.05 -39.06 8.33
C TRP A 162 34.45 -39.27 8.92
N LYS A 163 35.19 -40.24 8.38
CA LYS A 163 36.46 -40.69 8.98
C LYS A 163 37.52 -39.59 8.98
N ASP A 164 37.49 -38.72 7.98
CA ASP A 164 38.49 -37.67 7.79
C ASP A 164 38.35 -36.50 8.77
N TRP A 165 37.31 -36.49 9.62
CA TRP A 165 37.30 -35.64 10.81
C TRP A 165 38.58 -35.84 11.63
N SER A 166 39.21 -37.02 11.63
CA SER A 166 40.50 -37.25 12.33
C SER A 166 41.62 -36.28 11.95
N PHE A 167 41.58 -35.67 10.76
CA PHE A 167 42.59 -34.71 10.28
C PHE A 167 42.27 -33.26 10.66
N VAL A 168 41.09 -32.98 11.24
CA VAL A 168 40.71 -31.66 11.73
C VAL A 168 41.18 -31.52 13.18
N ASP A 169 41.79 -30.38 13.49
CA ASP A 169 42.28 -30.06 14.83
C ASP A 169 41.16 -30.12 15.87
N LYS A 170 41.52 -30.49 17.11
CA LYS A 170 40.56 -30.63 18.21
C LYS A 170 39.84 -29.33 18.52
N ASP A 171 40.55 -28.20 18.45
CA ASP A 171 39.99 -26.88 18.72
C ASP A 171 38.96 -26.48 17.64
N GLU A 172 39.26 -26.78 16.37
CA GLU A 172 38.33 -26.57 15.25
C GLU A 172 37.09 -27.46 15.37
N LYS A 173 37.23 -28.72 15.79
CA LYS A 173 36.07 -29.59 16.05
C LYS A 173 35.19 -29.07 17.18
N ALA A 174 35.80 -28.59 18.26
CA ALA A 174 35.07 -28.02 19.38
C ALA A 174 34.31 -26.75 18.94
N ARG A 175 34.93 -25.91 18.10
CA ARG A 175 34.33 -24.72 17.51
C ARG A 175 33.16 -25.05 16.59
N LEU A 176 33.29 -26.08 15.75
CA LEU A 176 32.23 -26.61 14.88
C LEU A 176 31.18 -27.44 15.64
N GLN A 177 31.33 -27.60 16.95
CA GLN A 177 30.44 -28.39 17.80
C GLN A 177 30.26 -29.82 17.28
N HIS A 178 31.31 -30.40 16.69
CA HIS A 178 31.25 -31.76 16.13
C HIS A 178 30.94 -32.77 17.23
N GLN A 179 29.83 -33.47 17.07
CA GLN A 179 29.41 -34.58 17.91
C GLN A 179 29.04 -35.74 16.97
N VAL A 180 29.00 -36.96 17.51
CA VAL A 180 28.53 -38.14 16.77
C VAL A 180 27.25 -38.60 17.45
N THR A 181 26.15 -37.95 17.09
CA THR A 181 24.84 -38.13 17.72
C THR A 181 23.80 -38.25 16.63
N GLU A 182 22.85 -39.19 16.77
CA GLU A 182 21.71 -39.25 15.85
C GLU A 182 20.64 -38.28 16.36
N ASP A 183 20.76 -37.01 15.98
CA ASP A 183 19.85 -35.92 16.36
C ASP A 183 19.30 -35.16 15.15
N GLY A 184 19.62 -35.63 13.95
CA GLY A 184 19.22 -35.05 12.68
C GLY A 184 20.05 -33.85 12.26
N GLU A 185 20.98 -33.36 13.08
CA GLU A 185 21.91 -32.29 12.73
C GLU A 185 23.19 -32.85 12.11
N PHE A 186 23.68 -32.24 11.04
CA PHE A 186 24.91 -32.67 10.37
C PHE A 186 25.58 -31.51 9.64
N TRP A 187 26.90 -31.64 9.45
CA TRP A 187 27.67 -30.77 8.57
C TRP A 187 27.76 -31.35 7.15
N MET A 188 27.81 -30.47 6.16
CA MET A 188 28.15 -30.80 4.79
C MET A 188 28.99 -29.69 4.15
N SER A 189 29.69 -30.01 3.05
CA SER A 189 30.38 -28.97 2.28
C SER A 189 29.37 -28.05 1.60
N TYR A 190 29.72 -26.78 1.42
CA TYR A 190 28.88 -25.85 0.67
C TYR A 190 28.70 -26.29 -0.80
N GLU A 191 29.70 -26.94 -1.40
CA GLU A 191 29.56 -27.51 -2.74
C GLU A 191 28.50 -28.61 -2.79
N ASP A 192 28.50 -29.53 -1.82
CA ASP A 192 27.48 -30.58 -1.72
C ASP A 192 26.09 -29.99 -1.44
N PHE A 193 26.02 -28.92 -0.64
CA PHE A 193 24.77 -28.21 -0.39
C PHE A 193 24.17 -27.67 -1.70
N ILE A 194 24.97 -26.94 -2.49
CA ILE A 194 24.53 -26.39 -3.78
C ILE A 194 24.19 -27.50 -4.79
N TYR A 195 24.90 -28.63 -4.73
CA TYR A 195 24.64 -29.76 -5.62
C TYR A 195 23.34 -30.50 -5.30
N HIS A 196 23.00 -30.66 -4.01
CA HIS A 196 21.88 -31.49 -3.57
C HIS A 196 20.58 -30.72 -3.33
N PHE A 197 20.66 -29.50 -2.79
CA PHE A 197 19.47 -28.71 -2.45
C PHE A 197 19.00 -27.88 -3.64
N THR A 198 17.68 -27.68 -3.71
CA THR A 198 17.07 -26.93 -4.83
C THR A 198 16.57 -25.57 -4.40
N LYS A 199 16.18 -25.42 -3.14
CA LYS A 199 15.55 -24.20 -2.60
C LYS A 199 16.18 -23.81 -1.27
N LEU A 200 16.39 -22.51 -1.08
CA LEU A 200 16.77 -21.88 0.18
C LEU A 200 15.79 -20.73 0.47
N GLU A 201 15.32 -20.70 1.70
CA GLU A 201 14.39 -19.71 2.22
C GLU A 201 15.03 -19.03 3.44
N ILE A 202 15.05 -17.70 3.47
CA ILE A 202 15.63 -16.92 4.56
C ILE A 202 14.55 -16.00 5.11
N CYS A 203 14.18 -16.16 6.39
CA CYS A 203 13.28 -15.25 7.08
C CYS A 203 14.08 -14.25 7.92
N ASN A 204 14.19 -13.03 7.41
CA ASN A 204 14.80 -11.90 8.11
C ASN A 204 13.85 -11.39 9.19
N LEU A 205 14.34 -11.32 10.43
CA LEU A 205 13.58 -10.88 11.58
C LEU A 205 13.67 -9.36 11.77
N THR A 206 12.60 -8.76 12.27
CA THR A 206 12.61 -7.37 12.73
C THR A 206 13.26 -7.27 14.11
N ALA A 207 13.71 -6.06 14.50
CA ALA A 207 14.34 -5.84 15.80
C ALA A 207 13.47 -6.31 16.99
N ASP A 208 12.14 -6.23 16.86
CA ASP A 208 11.18 -6.65 17.89
C ASP A 208 11.21 -8.16 18.19
N ALA A 209 11.66 -8.98 17.22
CA ALA A 209 11.74 -10.43 17.37
C ALA A 209 13.04 -10.91 18.07
N LEU A 210 14.03 -10.03 18.26
CA LEU A 210 15.34 -10.37 18.81
C LEU A 210 15.59 -9.60 20.12
N GLN A 211 15.54 -10.29 21.26
CA GLN A 211 15.80 -9.70 22.58
C GLN A 211 17.29 -9.42 22.89
N SER A 212 18.17 -9.37 21.87
CA SER A 212 19.62 -9.32 22.07
C SER A 212 20.27 -8.14 21.37
N ASP A 213 20.90 -7.26 22.16
CA ASP A 213 21.71 -6.11 21.70
C ASP A 213 22.96 -6.50 20.87
N LYS A 214 23.20 -7.79 20.64
CA LYS A 214 24.40 -8.30 19.95
C LYS A 214 24.24 -8.52 18.45
N LEU A 215 23.02 -8.49 17.93
CA LEU A 215 22.73 -8.81 16.53
C LEU A 215 22.59 -7.52 15.71
N GLN A 216 23.15 -7.49 14.50
CA GLN A 216 22.96 -6.39 13.57
C GLN A 216 21.49 -6.36 13.15
N THR A 217 20.78 -5.25 13.37
CA THR A 217 19.34 -5.15 13.12
C THR A 217 19.05 -4.46 11.79
N TRP A 218 18.01 -4.93 11.09
CA TRP A 218 17.50 -4.25 9.92
C TRP A 218 16.79 -2.94 10.31
N THR A 219 17.02 -1.87 9.55
CA THR A 219 16.11 -0.72 9.57
C THR A 219 14.88 -1.07 8.74
N VAL A 220 13.69 -0.99 9.33
CA VAL A 220 12.44 -1.40 8.68
C VAL A 220 11.52 -0.20 8.53
N SER A 221 11.06 0.05 7.31
CA SER A 221 9.90 0.91 7.05
C SER A 221 8.73 0.08 6.59
N VAL A 222 7.54 0.37 7.13
CA VAL A 222 6.29 -0.32 6.83
C VAL A 222 5.29 0.72 6.34
N ASN A 223 4.80 0.53 5.13
CA ASN A 223 3.81 1.37 4.50
C ASN A 223 2.57 0.52 4.17
N GLU A 224 1.40 0.96 4.62
CA GLU A 224 0.14 0.32 4.24
C GLU A 224 -0.47 1.05 3.04
N GLY A 225 -1.02 0.30 2.09
CA GLY A 225 -1.58 0.88 0.88
C GLY A 225 -2.78 0.10 0.37
N ARG A 226 -3.43 0.66 -0.65
CA ARG A 226 -4.57 0.05 -1.33
C ARG A 226 -4.52 0.32 -2.83
N TRP A 227 -5.04 -0.62 -3.59
CA TRP A 227 -5.40 -0.47 -5.00
C TRP A 227 -6.92 -0.32 -5.06
N VAL A 228 -7.39 0.84 -5.51
CA VAL A 228 -8.80 1.12 -5.71
C VAL A 228 -9.07 1.27 -7.19
N ARG A 229 -10.07 0.53 -7.67
CA ARG A 229 -10.44 0.54 -9.07
C ARG A 229 -10.71 1.96 -9.55
N GLY A 230 -10.15 2.31 -10.71
CA GLY A 230 -10.33 3.60 -11.38
C GLY A 230 -9.67 4.79 -10.67
N CYS A 231 -9.00 4.57 -9.54
CA CYS A 231 -8.15 5.55 -8.88
C CYS A 231 -6.70 5.02 -8.85
N SER A 232 -6.37 4.22 -7.84
CA SER A 232 -5.02 3.75 -7.53
C SER A 232 -4.69 2.34 -8.06
N ALA A 233 -5.65 1.62 -8.65
CA ALA A 233 -5.42 0.29 -9.27
C ALA A 233 -4.93 0.40 -10.72
N GLY A 234 -3.71 0.93 -10.91
CA GLY A 234 -3.16 1.27 -12.22
C GLY A 234 -2.63 0.10 -13.05
N GLY A 235 -2.40 -1.07 -12.43
CA GLY A 235 -1.79 -2.23 -13.09
C GLY A 235 -0.29 -2.06 -13.33
N CYS A 236 0.38 -3.03 -13.95
CA CYS A 236 1.84 -3.01 -14.13
C CYS A 236 2.30 -2.10 -15.29
N ARG A 237 3.61 -1.99 -15.49
CA ARG A 237 4.22 -1.08 -16.50
C ARG A 237 3.78 -1.32 -17.95
N ASN A 238 3.17 -2.47 -18.24
CA ASN A 238 2.56 -2.78 -19.53
C ASN A 238 1.35 -1.89 -19.85
N PHE A 239 0.78 -1.22 -18.85
CA PHE A 239 -0.36 -0.32 -18.95
C PHE A 239 0.06 1.13 -18.70
N PRO A 240 0.77 1.79 -19.64
CA PRO A 240 1.35 3.12 -19.41
C PRO A 240 0.31 4.22 -19.16
N ASP A 241 -0.93 4.02 -19.59
CA ASP A 241 -2.02 4.99 -19.39
C ASP A 241 -2.48 5.09 -17.95
N THR A 242 -2.31 4.00 -17.18
CA THR A 242 -2.81 3.87 -15.80
C THR A 242 -1.72 3.56 -14.78
N PHE A 243 -0.55 3.05 -15.19
CA PHE A 243 0.54 2.66 -14.28
C PHE A 243 0.94 3.75 -13.29
N TRP A 244 0.95 5.01 -13.74
CA TRP A 244 1.35 6.16 -12.93
C TRP A 244 0.37 6.46 -11.78
N THR A 245 -0.86 5.93 -11.83
CA THR A 245 -1.85 6.14 -10.76
C THR A 245 -1.68 5.20 -9.58
N ASN A 246 -0.84 4.15 -9.70
CA ASN A 246 -0.53 3.30 -8.56
C ASN A 246 0.11 4.11 -7.42
N PRO A 247 -0.07 3.71 -6.15
CA PRO A 247 0.59 4.34 -5.03
C PRO A 247 2.11 4.41 -5.21
N GLN A 248 2.73 5.50 -4.76
CA GLN A 248 4.16 5.76 -4.93
C GLN A 248 4.81 5.99 -3.56
N TYR A 249 5.93 5.31 -3.30
CA TYR A 249 6.66 5.42 -2.03
C TYR A 249 8.09 5.87 -2.29
N ARG A 250 8.51 6.98 -1.68
CA ARG A 250 9.89 7.49 -1.82
C ARG A 250 10.80 6.72 -0.90
N LEU A 251 11.90 6.23 -1.43
CA LEU A 251 12.97 5.58 -0.69
C LEU A 251 14.25 6.40 -0.83
N LYS A 252 14.76 6.93 0.28
CA LYS A 252 16.05 7.63 0.33
C LYS A 252 17.10 6.72 0.94
N LEU A 253 18.11 6.38 0.14
CA LEU A 253 19.29 5.62 0.56
C LEU A 253 20.42 6.60 0.88
N LEU A 254 20.89 6.61 2.13
CA LEU A 254 21.80 7.65 2.66
C LEU A 254 23.25 7.19 2.73
N GLU A 255 23.47 5.98 3.23
CA GLU A 255 24.79 5.45 3.59
C GLU A 255 25.04 4.11 2.90
N GLU A 256 26.28 3.89 2.49
CA GLU A 256 26.76 2.61 1.96
C GLU A 256 26.83 1.52 3.04
N ASP A 257 26.83 0.26 2.61
CA ASP A 257 26.97 -0.87 3.53
C ASP A 257 28.38 -0.91 4.15
N ASP A 258 28.50 -1.31 5.42
CA ASP A 258 29.82 -1.48 6.10
C ASP A 258 30.49 -2.80 5.68
N ASP A 259 30.76 -2.99 4.39
CA ASP A 259 31.36 -4.21 3.87
C ASP A 259 32.79 -3.97 3.33
N PRO A 260 33.85 -4.37 4.07
CA PRO A 260 35.23 -4.09 3.68
C PRO A 260 35.68 -4.84 2.42
N ASP A 261 34.95 -5.88 2.00
CA ASP A 261 35.25 -6.63 0.78
C ASP A 261 34.54 -6.06 -0.46
N ASP A 262 33.67 -5.06 -0.28
CA ASP A 262 32.88 -4.46 -1.35
C ASP A 262 33.53 -3.13 -1.78
N SER A 263 34.06 -3.10 -3.00
CA SER A 263 34.73 -1.89 -3.52
C SER A 263 33.76 -0.85 -4.07
N GLU A 264 32.45 -1.17 -4.13
CA GLU A 264 31.41 -0.32 -4.70
C GLU A 264 30.61 0.40 -3.61
N VAL A 265 30.32 1.69 -3.83
CA VAL A 265 29.47 2.50 -2.95
C VAL A 265 28.00 2.14 -3.20
N ILE A 266 27.52 1.13 -2.50
CA ILE A 266 26.17 0.58 -2.68
C ILE A 266 25.45 0.34 -1.35
N CYS A 267 24.13 0.44 -1.42
CA CYS A 267 23.23 0.19 -0.31
C CYS A 267 22.45 -1.10 -0.59
N SER A 268 22.51 -2.06 0.33
CA SER A 268 21.70 -3.28 0.27
C SER A 268 20.39 -3.09 1.00
N PHE A 269 19.30 -3.39 0.30
CA PHE A 269 17.95 -3.34 0.86
C PHE A 269 17.06 -4.41 0.26
N LEU A 270 16.00 -4.76 0.98
CA LEU A 270 15.00 -5.74 0.63
C LEU A 270 13.65 -5.04 0.57
N VAL A 271 12.92 -5.21 -0.53
CA VAL A 271 11.55 -4.71 -0.68
C VAL A 271 10.63 -5.91 -0.67
N ALA A 272 9.59 -5.86 0.18
CA ALA A 272 8.57 -6.89 0.30
C ALA A 272 7.18 -6.28 0.15
N LEU A 273 6.39 -6.81 -0.78
CA LEU A 273 5.01 -6.38 -1.04
C LEU A 273 4.06 -7.54 -0.74
N MET A 274 3.22 -7.39 0.30
CA MET A 274 2.24 -8.38 0.73
C MET A 274 0.82 -7.92 0.43
N GLN A 275 -0.03 -8.77 -0.14
CA GLN A 275 -1.47 -8.53 -0.26
C GLN A 275 -2.23 -8.98 1.02
N LYS A 276 -3.07 -8.11 1.59
CA LYS A 276 -3.82 -8.36 2.83
C LYS A 276 -5.08 -9.19 2.61
N ASN A 277 -5.53 -9.87 3.67
CA ASN A 277 -6.86 -10.48 3.85
C ASN A 277 -7.34 -11.57 2.86
N ARG A 278 -6.60 -11.85 1.78
CA ARG A 278 -7.01 -12.82 0.73
C ARG A 278 -7.28 -14.24 1.20
N ARG A 279 -6.58 -14.72 2.25
CA ARG A 279 -6.81 -16.08 2.79
C ARG A 279 -8.19 -16.23 3.43
N LYS A 280 -8.68 -15.18 4.09
CA LYS A 280 -10.02 -15.17 4.68
C LYS A 280 -11.09 -15.31 3.59
N ASP A 281 -10.82 -14.70 2.45
CA ASP A 281 -11.75 -14.61 1.32
C ASP A 281 -11.64 -15.79 0.34
N ARG A 282 -10.73 -16.75 0.56
CA ARG A 282 -10.69 -18.01 -0.22
C ARG A 282 -12.01 -18.77 -0.16
N LYS A 283 -12.72 -18.70 0.98
CA LYS A 283 -14.06 -19.31 1.14
C LYS A 283 -15.12 -18.65 0.25
N LEU A 284 -14.86 -17.42 -0.21
CA LEU A 284 -15.70 -16.65 -1.15
C LEU A 284 -15.19 -16.76 -2.60
N GLY A 285 -14.22 -17.65 -2.87
CA GLY A 285 -13.65 -17.84 -4.21
C GLY A 285 -12.57 -16.84 -4.61
N ALA A 286 -12.09 -15.99 -3.69
CA ALA A 286 -11.04 -15.02 -4.00
C ALA A 286 -9.69 -15.73 -4.26
N SER A 287 -9.10 -15.50 -5.43
CA SER A 287 -7.72 -15.88 -5.73
C SER A 287 -6.75 -14.80 -5.24
N LEU A 288 -5.50 -15.21 -5.02
CA LEU A 288 -4.41 -14.26 -4.92
C LEU A 288 -4.28 -13.47 -6.24
N PHE A 289 -3.83 -12.23 -6.15
CA PHE A 289 -3.45 -11.46 -7.32
C PHE A 289 -2.01 -11.73 -7.71
N THR A 290 -1.75 -11.55 -9.00
CA THR A 290 -0.37 -11.50 -9.49
C THR A 290 0.17 -10.11 -9.20
N ILE A 291 1.10 -10.01 -8.24
CA ILE A 291 1.62 -8.72 -7.73
C ILE A 291 3.10 -8.56 -8.01
N GLY A 292 3.55 -7.31 -8.03
CA GLY A 292 4.94 -6.93 -8.26
C GLY A 292 5.17 -5.46 -7.98
N PHE A 293 6.41 -5.01 -8.13
CA PHE A 293 6.75 -3.59 -7.95
C PHE A 293 7.89 -3.18 -8.87
N ALA A 294 7.99 -1.88 -9.14
CA ALA A 294 9.07 -1.27 -9.90
C ALA A 294 9.72 -0.14 -9.09
N ILE A 295 11.01 0.04 -9.27
CA ILE A 295 11.84 1.05 -8.59
C ILE A 295 12.44 1.97 -9.64
N TYR A 296 12.19 3.26 -9.51
CA TYR A 296 12.74 4.29 -10.38
C TYR A 296 13.67 5.21 -9.60
N GLU A 297 14.78 5.60 -10.21
CA GLU A 297 15.66 6.62 -9.68
C GLU A 297 15.03 7.99 -9.94
N VAL A 298 14.95 8.84 -8.91
CA VAL A 298 14.42 10.19 -9.04
C VAL A 298 15.54 11.10 -9.54
N PRO A 299 15.32 11.87 -10.64
CA PRO A 299 16.23 12.92 -11.08
C PRO A 299 16.54 13.93 -9.97
N LYS A 300 17.78 14.41 -9.92
CA LYS A 300 18.29 15.29 -8.85
C LYS A 300 17.50 16.59 -8.74
N GLU A 301 16.93 17.05 -9.84
CA GLU A 301 16.10 18.26 -9.92
C GLU A 301 14.75 18.10 -9.18
N MET A 302 14.31 16.85 -8.97
CA MET A 302 13.05 16.52 -8.30
C MET A 302 13.24 15.89 -6.91
N HIS A 303 14.47 15.92 -6.38
CA HIS A 303 14.76 15.46 -5.01
C HIS A 303 14.04 16.36 -4.00
N GLY A 304 13.48 15.74 -2.96
CA GLY A 304 12.68 16.44 -1.95
C GLY A 304 11.30 16.92 -2.41
N ASN A 305 10.94 16.77 -3.70
CA ASN A 305 9.58 16.98 -4.15
C ASN A 305 8.70 15.80 -3.72
N LYS A 306 7.70 16.06 -2.87
CA LYS A 306 6.73 15.07 -2.38
C LYS A 306 5.49 14.91 -3.26
N GLN A 307 5.48 15.51 -4.45
CA GLN A 307 4.38 15.35 -5.40
C GLN A 307 4.40 13.99 -6.08
N HIS A 308 3.20 13.49 -6.36
CA HIS A 308 2.96 12.28 -7.13
C HIS A 308 3.47 12.41 -8.56
N LEU A 309 4.31 11.47 -8.98
CA LEU A 309 4.93 11.48 -10.29
C LEU A 309 3.89 11.17 -11.36
N GLN A 310 3.85 12.01 -12.39
CA GLN A 310 2.85 11.95 -13.45
C GLN A 310 3.25 10.96 -14.55
N LYS A 311 2.30 10.66 -15.45
CA LYS A 311 2.46 9.74 -16.57
C LYS A 311 3.77 9.92 -17.35
N ASP A 312 4.12 11.17 -17.69
CA ASP A 312 5.30 11.48 -18.49
C ASP A 312 6.60 11.01 -17.84
N PHE A 313 6.70 11.08 -16.51
CA PHE A 313 7.86 10.59 -15.79
C PHE A 313 8.14 9.11 -16.11
N PHE A 314 7.12 8.25 -16.03
CA PHE A 314 7.26 6.81 -16.27
C PHE A 314 7.38 6.44 -17.75
N LEU A 315 7.00 7.34 -18.66
CA LEU A 315 7.21 7.17 -20.10
C LEU A 315 8.67 7.42 -20.50
N TYR A 316 9.30 8.44 -19.91
CA TYR A 316 10.66 8.86 -20.28
C TYR A 316 11.76 8.28 -19.38
N ASN A 317 11.43 7.75 -18.21
CA ASN A 317 12.41 7.14 -17.30
C ASN A 317 12.26 5.61 -17.28
N ALA A 318 13.38 4.91 -17.39
CA ALA A 318 13.42 3.46 -17.23
C ALA A 318 13.47 3.08 -15.74
N SER A 319 12.86 1.94 -15.38
CA SER A 319 12.98 1.40 -14.03
C SER A 319 14.43 1.02 -13.75
N LYS A 320 15.00 1.50 -12.64
CA LYS A 320 16.35 1.13 -12.19
C LYS A 320 16.39 -0.32 -11.72
N ALA A 321 15.33 -0.75 -11.03
CA ALA A 321 15.14 -2.10 -10.56
C ALA A 321 13.65 -2.45 -10.53
N ARG A 322 13.32 -3.74 -10.42
CA ARG A 322 11.94 -4.23 -10.31
C ARG A 322 11.93 -5.64 -9.75
N SER A 323 10.77 -6.08 -9.27
CA SER A 323 10.57 -7.49 -8.98
C SER A 323 10.86 -8.35 -10.22
N LYS A 324 11.61 -9.46 -10.07
CA LYS A 324 12.04 -10.34 -11.18
C LYS A 324 10.86 -10.78 -12.04
N THR A 325 9.77 -11.17 -11.37
CA THR A 325 8.52 -11.59 -11.99
C THR A 325 7.35 -11.05 -11.18
N TYR A 326 6.22 -10.84 -11.86
CA TYR A 326 4.94 -10.67 -11.18
C TYR A 326 4.46 -12.08 -10.81
N ILE A 327 4.20 -12.30 -9.53
CA ILE A 327 3.92 -13.63 -8.99
C ILE A 327 2.58 -13.67 -8.29
N ASN A 328 1.90 -14.80 -8.42
CA ASN A 328 0.61 -15.03 -7.78
C ASN A 328 0.80 -15.64 -6.39
N MET A 329 1.46 -14.90 -5.50
CA MET A 329 1.76 -15.30 -4.12
C MET A 329 1.30 -14.22 -3.13
N ARG A 330 1.17 -14.59 -1.85
CA ARG A 330 0.77 -13.67 -0.78
C ARG A 330 1.74 -12.49 -0.65
N GLU A 331 3.03 -12.76 -0.79
CA GLU A 331 4.09 -11.76 -0.73
C GLU A 331 5.06 -11.95 -1.90
N VAL A 332 5.56 -10.84 -2.43
CA VAL A 332 6.72 -10.78 -3.32
C VAL A 332 7.82 -9.97 -2.66
N SER A 333 8.97 -10.60 -2.44
CA SER A 333 10.13 -9.98 -1.83
C SER A 333 11.34 -10.09 -2.75
N GLN A 334 12.18 -9.05 -2.78
CA GLN A 334 13.42 -9.09 -3.54
C GLN A 334 14.47 -8.14 -2.98
N ARG A 335 15.71 -8.64 -2.91
CA ARG A 335 16.89 -7.89 -2.53
C ARG A 335 17.46 -7.11 -3.69
N PHE A 336 17.88 -5.88 -3.41
CA PHE A 336 18.49 -4.96 -4.35
C PHE A 336 19.76 -4.36 -3.77
N ARG A 337 20.70 -4.03 -4.66
CA ARG A 337 21.91 -3.27 -4.37
C ARG A 337 21.90 -2.07 -5.32
N LEU A 338 21.68 -0.87 -4.79
CA LEU A 338 21.62 0.37 -5.57
C LEU A 338 22.52 1.43 -4.91
N PRO A 339 23.08 2.37 -5.67
CA PRO A 339 23.89 3.43 -5.11
C PRO A 339 23.03 4.39 -4.24
N PRO A 340 23.64 5.11 -3.28
CA PRO A 340 22.96 6.13 -2.50
C PRO A 340 22.29 7.18 -3.40
N SER A 341 20.96 7.29 -3.32
CA SER A 341 20.14 8.24 -4.09
C SER A 341 18.71 8.26 -3.55
N GLU A 342 17.84 9.02 -4.20
CA GLU A 342 16.40 9.04 -3.97
C GLU A 342 15.70 8.22 -5.05
N TYR A 343 14.85 7.29 -4.61
CA TYR A 343 14.12 6.35 -5.46
C TYR A 343 12.63 6.44 -5.19
N VAL A 344 11.81 5.95 -6.12
CA VAL A 344 10.38 5.73 -5.93
C VAL A 344 10.05 4.28 -6.20
N ILE A 345 9.34 3.65 -5.27
CA ILE A 345 8.81 2.29 -5.37
C ILE A 345 7.34 2.40 -5.74
N VAL A 346 6.96 1.71 -6.83
CA VAL A 346 5.59 1.65 -7.33
C VAL A 346 5.08 0.20 -7.20
N PRO A 347 4.39 -0.15 -6.11
CA PRO A 347 3.71 -1.44 -5.98
C PRO A 347 2.44 -1.50 -6.83
N SER A 348 2.25 -2.59 -7.56
CA SER A 348 1.09 -2.76 -8.43
C SER A 348 0.67 -4.22 -8.58
N THR A 349 -0.60 -4.42 -8.92
CA THR A 349 -1.07 -5.68 -9.51
C THR A 349 -0.63 -5.79 -10.97
N TYR A 350 -0.65 -7.00 -11.53
CA TYR A 350 -0.31 -7.20 -12.94
C TYR A 350 -1.32 -6.50 -13.86
N GLU A 351 -2.61 -6.79 -13.65
CA GLU A 351 -3.71 -6.18 -14.40
C GLU A 351 -4.21 -4.91 -13.68
N PRO A 352 -4.68 -3.89 -14.42
CA PRO A 352 -5.34 -2.73 -13.84
C PRO A 352 -6.70 -3.10 -13.23
N HIS A 353 -7.26 -2.18 -12.44
CA HIS A 353 -8.61 -2.29 -11.85
C HIS A 353 -8.80 -3.44 -10.83
N GLN A 354 -7.72 -4.10 -10.41
CA GLN A 354 -7.77 -5.11 -9.35
C GLN A 354 -7.74 -4.44 -7.97
N GLU A 355 -8.86 -4.54 -7.25
CA GLU A 355 -9.02 -3.91 -5.93
C GLU A 355 -8.42 -4.77 -4.82
N GLY A 356 -7.59 -4.17 -3.96
CA GLY A 356 -7.01 -4.88 -2.82
C GLY A 356 -6.19 -4.00 -1.90
N GLU A 357 -5.97 -4.47 -0.68
CA GLU A 357 -5.07 -3.82 0.28
C GLU A 357 -3.71 -4.52 0.29
N PHE A 358 -2.65 -3.77 0.58
CA PHE A 358 -1.30 -4.30 0.67
C PHE A 358 -0.47 -3.67 1.80
N ILE A 359 0.65 -4.33 2.11
CA ILE A 359 1.71 -3.81 2.96
C ILE A 359 2.99 -3.82 2.13
N LEU A 360 3.63 -2.66 2.01
CA LEU A 360 4.97 -2.52 1.47
C LEU A 360 5.95 -2.39 2.64
N ARG A 361 6.96 -3.24 2.69
CA ARG A 361 8.02 -3.21 3.70
C ARG A 361 9.37 -3.04 3.03
N VAL A 362 10.19 -2.15 3.57
CA VAL A 362 11.56 -1.93 3.10
C VAL A 362 12.53 -2.16 4.25
N PHE A 363 13.42 -3.14 4.10
CA PHE A 363 14.47 -3.46 5.05
C PHE A 363 15.80 -3.00 4.49
N SER A 364 16.55 -2.18 5.20
CA SER A 364 17.92 -1.78 4.80
C SER A 364 18.92 -2.02 5.91
N GLU A 365 20.18 -2.29 5.53
CA GLU A 365 21.26 -2.51 6.49
C GLU A 365 21.58 -1.23 7.26
N LYS A 366 21.51 -0.09 6.56
CA LYS A 366 21.67 1.26 7.13
C LYS A 366 20.35 1.98 7.26
N ARG A 367 20.35 3.09 7.98
CA ARG A 367 19.15 3.92 8.13
C ARG A 367 18.69 4.43 6.76
N ASN A 368 17.44 4.15 6.41
CA ASN A 368 16.77 4.71 5.24
C ASN A 368 15.60 5.61 5.68
N LEU A 369 15.08 6.41 4.75
CA LEU A 369 13.80 7.08 4.91
C LEU A 369 12.87 6.57 3.81
N SER A 370 11.76 5.92 4.21
CA SER A 370 10.69 5.55 3.29
C SER A 370 9.39 6.22 3.72
N GLU A 371 8.88 7.12 2.89
CA GLU A 371 7.66 7.90 3.12
C GLU A 371 6.72 7.78 1.90
N GLU A 372 5.41 7.81 2.16
CA GLU A 372 4.41 7.85 1.09
C GLU A 372 4.51 9.19 0.33
N VAL A 373 4.49 9.10 -1.00
CA VAL A 373 4.39 10.27 -1.89
C VAL A 373 2.94 10.69 -1.89
N GLU A 374 2.49 11.34 -0.81
CA GLU A 374 1.31 12.19 -0.74
C GLU A 374 0.85 12.32 0.73
N ASN A 375 1.18 13.44 1.35
CA ASN A 375 0.50 13.84 2.59
C ASN A 375 0.11 15.32 2.60
N THR A 376 0.27 16.04 1.49
CA THR A 376 -0.11 17.45 1.42
C THR A 376 -1.55 17.56 0.93
N ILE A 377 -2.45 17.81 1.87
CA ILE A 377 -3.84 18.18 1.59
C ILE A 377 -3.90 19.71 1.59
N SER A 378 -4.25 20.33 0.46
CA SER A 378 -4.35 21.79 0.37
C SER A 378 -5.40 22.25 -0.64
N VAL A 379 -5.85 23.50 -0.46
CA VAL A 379 -6.73 24.23 -1.37
C VAL A 379 -6.12 25.59 -1.66
N ASP A 380 -6.02 25.97 -2.93
CA ASP A 380 -5.29 27.17 -3.34
C ASP A 380 -5.87 28.48 -2.78
N ARG A 381 -7.16 28.52 -2.40
CA ARG A 381 -7.80 29.67 -1.71
C ARG A 381 -9.09 29.31 -0.93
N PRO A 382 -9.11 29.39 0.40
CA PRO A 382 -10.35 29.55 1.15
C PRO A 382 -10.64 31.04 1.35
N VAL A 383 -11.83 31.52 0.96
CA VAL A 383 -12.34 32.84 1.38
C VAL A 383 -13.05 32.64 2.72
N PRO A 384 -12.74 33.41 3.79
CA PRO A 384 -13.39 33.25 5.07
C PRO A 384 -14.83 33.77 5.01
N ILE A 385 -15.81 32.90 5.25
CA ILE A 385 -17.18 33.27 5.61
C ILE A 385 -17.57 32.44 6.83
N ILE A 386 -18.23 33.10 7.77
CA ILE A 386 -18.53 32.65 9.14
C ILE A 386 -19.44 31.41 9.14
N PHE A 387 -19.10 30.42 9.96
CA PHE A 387 -19.86 29.17 10.12
C PHE A 387 -21.00 29.32 11.14
N VAL A 388 -22.06 28.54 10.97
CA VAL A 388 -23.25 28.49 11.85
C VAL A 388 -22.91 28.15 13.32
N SER A 389 -21.73 27.55 13.58
CA SER A 389 -21.26 27.23 14.94
C SER A 389 -20.95 28.45 15.81
N ASP A 390 -20.81 29.65 15.25
CA ASP A 390 -20.66 30.89 16.03
C ASP A 390 -21.93 31.25 16.84
N ARG A 391 -23.07 30.58 16.60
CA ARG A 391 -24.28 30.68 17.43
C ARG A 391 -24.10 30.12 18.84
N ALA A 392 -23.19 29.15 19.04
CA ALA A 392 -23.00 28.54 20.37
C ALA A 392 -22.25 29.46 21.36
N ASN A 393 -21.46 30.41 20.86
CA ASN A 393 -20.67 31.34 21.68
C ASN A 393 -21.30 32.75 21.83
N SER A 394 -22.33 33.09 21.07
CA SER A 394 -22.94 34.43 21.08
C SER A 394 -24.11 34.58 22.09
N ASN A 395 -24.46 33.53 22.84
CA ASN A 395 -25.49 33.59 23.88
C ASN A 395 -24.94 33.90 25.29
N LYS A 396 -24.02 34.86 25.41
CA LYS A 396 -23.77 35.56 26.68
C LYS A 396 -23.64 37.05 26.43
N GLU A 397 -24.49 37.78 27.16
CA GLU A 397 -24.48 39.24 27.37
C GLU A 397 -25.18 40.12 26.32
N LEU A 398 -26.51 40.11 26.39
CA LEU A 398 -27.30 41.33 26.25
C LEU A 398 -28.09 41.53 27.54
N GLY A 399 -27.41 42.09 28.54
CA GLY A 399 -28.03 42.66 29.73
C GLY A 399 -28.50 44.08 29.42
N VAL A 400 -29.76 44.34 29.72
CA VAL A 400 -30.51 45.58 29.48
C VAL A 400 -29.87 46.77 30.19
N ASP A 401 -29.74 47.89 29.47
CA ASP A 401 -29.29 49.19 29.97
C ASP A 401 -30.16 49.72 31.12
N GLN A 402 -29.52 50.22 32.19
CA GLN A 402 -30.09 51.24 33.07
C GLN A 402 -29.04 52.34 33.35
N GLU A 403 -29.51 53.56 33.18
CA GLU A 403 -28.88 54.89 33.18
C GLU A 403 -27.98 55.21 34.39
N SER A 404 -26.92 56.03 34.18
CA SER A 404 -26.86 57.47 34.54
C SER A 404 -25.42 58.03 34.65
N GLU A 405 -25.24 59.23 34.06
CA GLU A 405 -24.35 60.41 34.33
C GLU A 405 -23.15 60.30 35.30
N GLU A 406 -22.02 61.02 35.25
CA GLU A 406 -21.53 62.26 34.61
C GLU A 406 -20.01 62.37 34.92
N GLY A 407 -19.19 63.15 34.18
CA GLY A 407 -17.98 63.78 34.76
C GLY A 407 -16.65 63.88 33.98
N LYS A 408 -16.59 64.80 32.99
CA LYS A 408 -15.49 65.73 32.60
C LYS A 408 -13.98 65.39 32.73
N GLY A 409 -13.25 65.64 31.63
CA GLY A 409 -11.84 66.10 31.66
C GLY A 409 -11.12 66.19 30.30
N LYS A 410 -11.06 67.41 29.71
CA LYS A 410 -10.29 67.81 28.50
C LYS A 410 -8.75 67.77 28.78
N THR A 411 -7.81 67.54 27.84
CA THR A 411 -7.32 68.43 26.75
C THR A 411 -6.18 67.76 25.92
N SER A 412 -6.13 68.06 24.61
CA SER A 412 -5.27 67.58 23.48
C SER A 412 -3.79 68.09 23.46
N PRO A 413 -2.99 68.05 22.34
CA PRO A 413 -3.05 67.29 21.07
C PRO A 413 -1.70 66.69 20.54
N ASP A 414 -1.84 65.58 19.81
CA ASP A 414 -1.46 65.33 18.40
C ASP A 414 -0.14 65.85 17.76
N LYS A 415 0.62 64.90 17.17
CA LYS A 415 1.38 65.04 15.92
C LYS A 415 1.82 63.66 15.41
N GLN A 416 1.13 63.09 14.42
CA GLN A 416 1.76 62.49 13.23
C GLN A 416 0.79 62.23 12.06
N LYS A 417 0.92 63.10 11.06
CA LYS A 417 0.84 62.90 9.59
C LYS A 417 -0.26 61.99 9.01
N GLN A 418 -1.26 62.67 8.44
CA GLN A 418 -2.11 62.20 7.34
C GLN A 418 -1.37 62.15 5.99
N SER A 419 -1.75 61.16 5.17
CA SER A 419 -1.79 61.19 3.69
C SER A 419 -2.95 60.24 3.27
N PRO A 420 -3.60 60.44 2.11
CA PRO A 420 -5.00 60.84 2.06
C PRO A 420 -6.00 59.71 1.75
N GLN A 421 -7.23 59.89 2.24
CA GLN A 421 -8.44 59.23 1.74
C GLN A 421 -8.67 59.57 0.26
N PRO A 422 -9.08 58.59 -0.57
CA PRO A 422 -9.84 58.88 -1.77
C PRO A 422 -11.31 59.15 -1.39
N GLN A 423 -11.82 60.29 -1.85
CA GLN A 423 -13.26 60.60 -1.90
C GLN A 423 -14.00 59.66 -2.88
N PRO A 424 -15.33 59.53 -2.74
CA PRO A 424 -16.15 58.62 -3.54
C PRO A 424 -16.34 59.19 -4.94
N GLY A 425 -15.57 58.67 -5.89
CA GLY A 425 -15.73 58.91 -7.32
C GLY A 425 -16.45 57.74 -7.96
N SER A 426 -17.60 58.02 -8.56
CA SER A 426 -18.41 57.19 -9.45
C SER A 426 -17.67 56.05 -10.16
N SER A 427 -18.10 54.81 -9.90
CA SER A 427 -18.04 53.72 -10.88
C SER A 427 -19.41 53.04 -10.94
N ASP A 428 -20.37 53.71 -11.60
CA ASP A 428 -21.60 53.11 -12.11
C ASP A 428 -21.25 52.11 -13.23
N GLN A 429 -20.68 50.97 -12.83
CA GLN A 429 -20.51 49.76 -13.62
C GLN A 429 -20.81 48.55 -12.72
N GLU A 430 -21.96 48.54 -12.05
CA GLU A 430 -22.61 47.25 -11.81
C GLU A 430 -23.04 46.72 -13.19
N SER A 431 -22.20 45.85 -13.74
CA SER A 431 -22.26 45.30 -15.10
C SER A 431 -23.68 44.83 -15.46
N GLU A 432 -24.11 45.01 -16.70
CA GLU A 432 -25.37 44.49 -17.24
C GLU A 432 -25.59 42.99 -16.90
N GLU A 433 -24.50 42.23 -16.71
CA GLU A 433 -24.52 40.84 -16.25
C GLU A 433 -25.06 40.64 -14.83
N GLN A 434 -24.78 41.56 -13.89
CA GLN A 434 -25.31 41.52 -12.52
C GLN A 434 -26.80 41.82 -12.49
N GLN A 435 -27.28 42.76 -13.30
CA GLN A 435 -28.72 43.03 -13.44
C GLN A 435 -29.45 41.87 -14.13
N GLN A 436 -28.85 41.26 -15.15
CA GLN A 436 -29.37 40.04 -15.78
C GLN A 436 -29.42 38.88 -14.78
N PHE A 437 -28.38 38.70 -13.95
CA PHE A 437 -28.34 37.68 -12.92
C PHE A 437 -29.40 37.90 -11.83
N TRP A 438 -29.59 39.14 -11.40
CA TRP A 438 -30.63 39.50 -10.43
C TRP A 438 -32.04 39.22 -10.96
N ASN A 439 -32.29 39.51 -12.24
CA ASN A 439 -33.55 39.18 -12.89
C ASN A 439 -33.78 37.67 -13.00
N ILE A 440 -32.71 36.90 -13.27
CA ILE A 440 -32.76 35.43 -13.26
C ILE A 440 -33.05 34.91 -11.84
N PHE A 441 -32.36 35.41 -10.81
CA PHE A 441 -32.61 35.05 -9.41
C PHE A 441 -34.07 35.31 -9.02
N LYS A 442 -34.60 36.49 -9.34
CA LYS A 442 -35.99 36.87 -9.03
C LYS A 442 -37.02 35.98 -9.72
N GLN A 443 -36.75 35.53 -10.95
CA GLN A 443 -37.62 34.57 -11.64
C GLN A 443 -37.60 33.17 -11.00
N ILE A 444 -36.54 32.83 -10.29
CA ILE A 444 -36.33 31.51 -9.70
C ILE A 444 -36.88 31.45 -8.27
N ALA A 445 -36.53 32.45 -7.45
CA ALA A 445 -36.92 32.55 -6.05
C ALA A 445 -38.39 32.96 -5.87
N GLY A 446 -39.01 33.57 -6.87
CA GLY A 446 -40.40 34.00 -6.74
C GLY A 446 -40.58 35.10 -5.68
N ASP A 447 -41.64 35.02 -4.88
CA ASP A 447 -42.06 36.09 -3.97
C ASP A 447 -41.31 36.11 -2.63
N ASP A 448 -40.70 34.99 -2.21
CA ASP A 448 -39.97 34.90 -0.93
C ASP A 448 -38.51 35.36 -1.06
N MET A 449 -38.03 35.60 -2.29
CA MET A 449 -36.67 36.07 -2.61
C MET A 449 -35.56 35.15 -2.04
N GLU A 450 -35.88 33.87 -1.83
CA GLU A 450 -34.96 32.81 -1.42
C GLU A 450 -35.11 31.61 -2.35
N ILE A 451 -34.03 30.85 -2.58
CA ILE A 451 -34.10 29.66 -3.45
C ILE A 451 -34.13 28.39 -2.60
N CYS A 452 -35.20 27.61 -2.74
CA CYS A 452 -35.31 26.29 -2.12
C CYS A 452 -34.70 25.17 -2.99
N ALA A 453 -34.54 23.97 -2.42
CA ALA A 453 -33.91 22.84 -3.11
C ALA A 453 -34.64 22.43 -4.41
N ASP A 454 -35.97 22.53 -4.45
CA ASP A 454 -36.76 22.21 -5.64
C ASP A 454 -36.56 23.23 -6.77
N GLU A 455 -36.42 24.51 -6.43
CA GLU A 455 -36.14 25.59 -7.38
C GLU A 455 -34.72 25.50 -7.91
N LEU A 456 -33.75 25.27 -7.03
CA LEU A 456 -32.36 25.06 -7.42
C LEU A 456 -32.24 23.87 -8.39
N LYS A 457 -32.92 22.75 -8.09
CA LYS A 457 -32.95 21.57 -8.95
C LYS A 457 -33.51 21.88 -10.33
N LYS A 458 -34.64 22.60 -10.41
CA LYS A 458 -35.27 22.96 -11.69
C LYS A 458 -34.32 23.79 -12.54
N VAL A 459 -33.66 24.78 -11.96
CA VAL A 459 -32.75 25.68 -12.67
C VAL A 459 -31.51 24.97 -13.15
N LEU A 460 -30.82 24.25 -12.27
CA LEU A 460 -29.60 23.53 -12.62
C LEU A 460 -29.88 22.50 -13.72
N ASN A 461 -30.97 21.73 -13.61
CA ASN A 461 -31.34 20.77 -14.65
C ASN A 461 -31.76 21.44 -15.96
N THR A 462 -32.39 22.61 -15.91
CA THR A 462 -32.71 23.38 -17.13
C THR A 462 -31.44 23.84 -17.84
N VAL A 463 -30.41 24.24 -17.10
CA VAL A 463 -29.12 24.66 -17.67
C VAL A 463 -28.36 23.46 -18.22
N VAL A 464 -28.24 22.39 -17.44
CA VAL A 464 -27.53 21.18 -17.85
C VAL A 464 -28.17 20.54 -19.10
N ASN A 465 -29.50 20.50 -19.18
CA ASN A 465 -30.21 19.98 -20.37
C ASN A 465 -29.97 20.81 -21.65
N LYS A 466 -29.54 22.08 -21.54
CA LYS A 466 -29.15 22.90 -22.69
C LYS A 466 -27.75 22.56 -23.20
N HIS A 467 -26.89 21.98 -22.37
CA HIS A 467 -25.53 21.59 -22.71
C HIS A 467 -25.45 20.08 -22.98
N LYS A 468 -25.72 19.69 -24.24
CA LYS A 468 -25.73 18.27 -24.67
C LYS A 468 -24.37 17.58 -24.58
N ASP A 469 -23.29 18.35 -24.43
CA ASP A 469 -21.92 17.83 -24.34
C ASP A 469 -21.56 17.34 -22.93
N LEU A 470 -22.39 17.66 -21.91
CA LEU A 470 -22.19 17.20 -20.53
C LEU A 470 -22.81 15.82 -20.32
N LYS A 471 -22.00 14.87 -19.84
CA LYS A 471 -22.50 13.57 -19.36
C LYS A 471 -23.07 13.74 -17.95
N THR A 472 -24.37 13.53 -17.80
CA THR A 472 -25.10 13.76 -16.55
C THR A 472 -26.45 13.07 -16.56
N HIS A 473 -26.91 12.66 -15.38
CA HIS A 473 -28.27 12.21 -15.14
C HIS A 473 -29.19 13.31 -14.58
N GLY A 474 -28.65 14.52 -14.43
CA GLY A 474 -29.30 15.67 -13.81
C GLY A 474 -29.15 15.66 -12.29
N PHE A 475 -29.15 16.85 -11.69
CA PHE A 475 -29.10 17.05 -10.25
C PHE A 475 -30.34 16.47 -9.57
N THR A 476 -30.09 15.65 -8.55
CA THR A 476 -31.14 15.10 -7.68
C THR A 476 -31.60 16.15 -6.67
N LEU A 477 -32.74 15.91 -6.02
CA LEU A 477 -33.21 16.81 -4.96
C LEU A 477 -32.24 16.81 -3.77
N GLU A 478 -31.64 15.66 -3.49
CA GLU A 478 -30.68 15.50 -2.40
C GLU A 478 -29.35 16.21 -2.69
N SER A 479 -28.87 16.13 -3.92
CA SER A 479 -27.74 16.92 -4.42
C SER A 479 -27.94 18.42 -4.17
N CYS A 480 -29.14 18.94 -4.48
CA CYS A 480 -29.48 20.34 -4.24
C CYS A 480 -29.59 20.68 -2.76
N ARG A 481 -30.18 19.81 -1.93
CA ARG A 481 -30.21 20.02 -0.46
C ARG A 481 -28.82 20.09 0.15
N SER A 482 -27.93 19.16 -0.23
CA SER A 482 -26.54 19.16 0.25
C SER A 482 -25.79 20.41 -0.22
N MET A 483 -25.96 20.84 -1.48
CA MET A 483 -25.37 22.09 -1.96
C MET A 483 -25.87 23.32 -1.20
N ILE A 484 -27.15 23.38 -0.87
CA ILE A 484 -27.72 24.47 -0.06
C ILE A 484 -27.11 24.44 1.34
N ALA A 485 -27.13 23.30 2.02
CA ALA A 485 -26.65 23.20 3.39
C ALA A 485 -25.16 23.57 3.55
N LEU A 486 -24.36 23.41 2.49
CA LEU A 486 -22.95 23.80 2.44
C LEU A 486 -22.71 25.28 2.09
N MET A 487 -23.71 25.97 1.57
CA MET A 487 -23.66 27.38 1.15
C MET A 487 -24.52 28.30 2.02
N ASP A 488 -25.45 27.73 2.79
CA ASP A 488 -26.36 28.38 3.73
C ASP A 488 -25.59 28.87 4.96
N THR A 489 -25.15 30.12 4.90
CA THR A 489 -24.38 30.79 5.94
C THR A 489 -25.27 31.43 7.00
N ASP A 490 -26.51 31.78 6.63
CA ASP A 490 -27.49 32.38 7.53
C ASP A 490 -28.35 31.33 8.29
N GLY A 491 -28.26 30.06 7.90
CA GLY A 491 -28.97 28.93 8.52
C GLY A 491 -30.46 28.94 8.21
N SER A 492 -30.87 29.54 7.09
CA SER A 492 -32.24 29.60 6.61
C SER A 492 -32.74 28.27 6.03
N GLY A 493 -31.81 27.37 5.66
CA GLY A 493 -32.10 26.16 4.90
C GLY A 493 -32.47 26.43 3.43
N LYS A 494 -32.23 27.66 2.96
CA LYS A 494 -32.45 28.15 1.58
C LYS A 494 -31.24 28.99 1.16
N LEU A 495 -31.25 29.49 -0.09
CA LEU A 495 -30.18 30.39 -0.57
C LEU A 495 -30.71 31.80 -0.80
N ASN A 496 -30.09 32.77 -0.14
CA ASN A 496 -30.28 34.18 -0.49
C ASN A 496 -29.51 34.55 -1.77
N LEU A 497 -29.68 35.78 -2.24
CA LEU A 497 -29.05 36.26 -3.49
C LEU A 497 -27.52 36.14 -3.49
N GLN A 498 -26.87 36.45 -2.37
CA GLN A 498 -25.40 36.44 -2.28
C GLN A 498 -24.86 35.01 -2.28
N GLU A 499 -25.50 34.12 -1.53
CA GLU A 499 -25.15 32.70 -1.47
C GLU A 499 -25.37 32.01 -2.80
N PHE A 500 -26.50 32.28 -3.47
CA PHE A 500 -26.77 31.77 -4.81
C PHE A 500 -25.78 32.32 -5.84
N HIS A 501 -25.44 33.61 -5.79
CA HIS A 501 -24.44 34.19 -6.68
C HIS A 501 -23.08 33.51 -6.53
N HIS A 502 -22.66 33.24 -5.30
CA HIS A 502 -21.41 32.55 -5.00
C HIS A 502 -21.41 31.11 -5.52
N LEU A 503 -22.46 30.34 -5.22
CA LEU A 503 -22.63 28.98 -5.72
C LEU A 503 -22.63 28.95 -7.26
N TRP A 504 -23.33 29.87 -7.90
CA TRP A 504 -23.44 29.94 -9.35
C TRP A 504 -22.09 30.22 -10.03
N ASN A 505 -21.32 31.16 -9.51
CA ASN A 505 -19.99 31.48 -10.05
C ASN A 505 -19.04 30.29 -9.93
N LYS A 506 -19.17 29.48 -8.87
CA LYS A 506 -18.38 28.26 -8.70
C LYS A 506 -18.75 27.15 -9.66
N ILE A 507 -20.05 26.90 -9.84
CA ILE A 507 -20.52 25.92 -10.82
C ILE A 507 -20.04 26.31 -12.22
N LYS A 508 -20.10 27.60 -12.59
CA LYS A 508 -19.53 28.11 -13.85
C LYS A 508 -18.02 27.89 -13.95
N ALA A 509 -17.26 28.15 -12.89
CA ALA A 509 -15.81 27.97 -12.89
C ALA A 509 -15.42 26.50 -13.04
N TRP A 510 -16.14 25.59 -12.38
CA TRP A 510 -15.89 24.15 -12.45
C TRP A 510 -16.45 23.49 -13.71
N GLN A 511 -17.45 24.08 -14.37
CA GLN A 511 -17.91 23.65 -15.69
C GLN A 511 -16.76 23.62 -16.72
N MET A 512 -15.75 24.47 -16.54
CA MET A 512 -14.60 24.59 -17.45
C MET A 512 -13.39 23.73 -17.01
N ARG A 513 -13.47 23.02 -15.88
CA ARG A 513 -12.35 22.26 -15.29
C ARG A 513 -12.73 20.78 -15.23
N ASN A 514 -11.96 19.95 -15.92
CA ASN A 514 -12.25 18.51 -16.04
C ASN A 514 -11.61 17.67 -14.91
N ALA A 515 -10.81 18.27 -14.03
CA ALA A 515 -10.07 17.57 -12.98
C ALA A 515 -10.09 18.31 -11.63
N VAL A 516 -9.94 17.54 -10.54
CA VAL A 516 -9.85 18.02 -9.13
C VAL A 516 -8.68 18.97 -8.93
N ASN A 517 -7.49 18.60 -9.43
CA ASN A 517 -6.30 19.45 -9.37
C ASN A 517 -6.51 20.76 -10.15
N ASP A 518 -7.14 20.69 -11.32
CA ASP A 518 -7.44 21.89 -12.10
C ASP A 518 -8.33 22.84 -11.34
N ALA A 519 -9.18 22.36 -10.42
CA ALA A 519 -10.04 23.16 -9.54
C ALA A 519 -9.35 23.71 -8.28
N GLY A 520 -8.06 23.46 -8.11
CA GLY A 520 -7.23 24.00 -7.02
C GLY A 520 -7.28 23.16 -5.75
N PHE A 521 -7.77 21.91 -5.83
CA PHE A 521 -7.73 20.94 -4.73
C PHE A 521 -6.55 20.00 -4.93
N HIS A 522 -5.66 19.93 -3.94
CA HIS A 522 -4.58 18.96 -3.88
C HIS A 522 -4.90 17.98 -2.77
N LEU A 523 -5.27 16.75 -3.15
CA LEU A 523 -5.69 15.70 -2.23
C LEU A 523 -4.71 14.53 -2.27
N ASN A 524 -4.65 13.74 -1.21
CA ASN A 524 -3.91 12.47 -1.21
C ASN A 524 -4.75 11.32 -1.80
N ASN A 525 -4.11 10.21 -2.11
CA ASN A 525 -4.70 9.01 -2.72
C ASN A 525 -5.87 8.48 -1.90
N GLN A 526 -5.80 8.54 -0.57
CA GLN A 526 -6.89 8.10 0.30
C GLN A 526 -8.17 8.92 0.08
N LEU A 527 -8.07 10.24 -0.11
CA LEU A 527 -9.20 11.10 -0.40
C LEU A 527 -9.72 10.88 -1.84
N TYR A 528 -8.83 10.68 -2.81
CA TYR A 528 -9.23 10.30 -4.17
C TYR A 528 -9.98 8.97 -4.21
N ASP A 529 -9.56 7.99 -3.41
CA ASP A 529 -10.25 6.71 -3.26
C ASP A 529 -11.66 6.91 -2.69
N ILE A 530 -11.82 7.73 -1.65
CA ILE A 530 -13.12 8.05 -1.07
C ILE A 530 -14.03 8.76 -2.08
N ILE A 531 -13.49 9.73 -2.84
CA ILE A 531 -14.24 10.43 -3.88
C ILE A 531 -14.71 9.45 -4.95
N THR A 532 -13.81 8.58 -5.41
CA THR A 532 -14.12 7.58 -6.44
C THR A 532 -15.17 6.60 -5.95
N MET A 533 -15.04 6.05 -4.75
CA MET A 533 -16.02 5.12 -4.17
C MET A 533 -17.40 5.74 -3.96
N ARG A 534 -17.47 7.05 -3.70
CA ARG A 534 -18.73 7.74 -3.39
C ARG A 534 -19.44 8.31 -4.62
N TYR A 535 -18.68 8.82 -5.59
CA TYR A 535 -19.22 9.64 -6.69
C TYR A 535 -19.06 9.01 -8.08
N ALA A 536 -18.24 7.97 -8.24
CA ALA A 536 -18.09 7.30 -9.53
C ALA A 536 -19.19 6.25 -9.77
N ASP A 537 -19.56 6.06 -11.03
CA ASP A 537 -20.52 5.05 -11.46
C ASP A 537 -19.88 3.65 -11.57
N LYS A 538 -20.67 2.65 -11.97
CA LYS A 538 -20.22 1.27 -12.21
C LYS A 538 -19.13 1.13 -13.29
N HIS A 539 -18.91 2.17 -14.08
CA HIS A 539 -17.92 2.25 -15.14
C HIS A 539 -16.72 3.14 -14.76
N MET A 540 -16.62 3.57 -13.50
CA MET A 540 -15.59 4.48 -12.98
C MET A 540 -15.60 5.88 -13.59
N ASN A 541 -16.75 6.31 -14.13
CA ASN A 541 -16.94 7.67 -14.59
C ASN A 541 -17.65 8.48 -13.50
N ILE A 542 -17.22 9.73 -13.30
CA ILE A 542 -17.93 10.68 -12.46
C ILE A 542 -18.72 11.59 -13.41
N ASP A 543 -20.03 11.51 -13.35
CA ASP A 543 -20.93 12.38 -14.11
C ASP A 543 -20.87 13.82 -13.59
N PHE A 544 -21.25 14.79 -14.43
CA PHE A 544 -21.12 16.21 -14.10
C PHE A 544 -21.85 16.62 -12.82
N ASP A 545 -23.04 16.07 -12.56
CA ASP A 545 -23.79 16.35 -11.33
C ASP A 545 -23.09 15.81 -10.08
N SER A 546 -22.58 14.58 -10.13
CA SER A 546 -21.75 13.98 -9.07
C SER A 546 -20.45 14.75 -8.85
N PHE A 547 -19.83 15.23 -9.91
CA PHE A 547 -18.60 16.04 -9.86
C PHE A 547 -18.83 17.37 -9.14
N ILE A 548 -19.88 18.11 -9.50
CA ILE A 548 -20.25 19.38 -8.85
C ILE A 548 -20.61 19.14 -7.38
N CYS A 549 -21.39 18.10 -7.07
CA CYS A 549 -21.71 17.74 -5.69
C CYS A 549 -20.45 17.45 -4.87
N CYS A 550 -19.50 16.70 -5.43
CA CYS A 550 -18.23 16.41 -4.77
C CYS A 550 -17.47 17.70 -4.45
N PHE A 551 -17.39 18.65 -5.39
CA PHE A 551 -16.58 19.86 -5.21
C PHE A 551 -17.20 20.84 -4.22
N VAL A 552 -18.52 21.02 -4.27
CA VAL A 552 -19.25 21.82 -3.27
C VAL A 552 -19.03 21.23 -1.88
N ARG A 553 -19.09 19.90 -1.73
CA ARG A 553 -18.85 19.22 -0.46
C ARG A 553 -17.41 19.36 0.01
N LEU A 554 -16.44 19.11 -0.87
CA LEU A 554 -15.02 19.21 -0.55
C LEU A 554 -14.67 20.63 -0.11
N GLU A 555 -15.14 21.65 -0.82
CA GLU A 555 -14.93 23.04 -0.45
C GLU A 555 -15.60 23.38 0.90
N GLY A 556 -16.85 22.97 1.11
CA GLY A 556 -17.53 23.20 2.38
C GLY A 556 -16.80 22.57 3.56
N MET A 557 -16.24 21.37 3.38
CA MET A 557 -15.42 20.70 4.40
C MET A 557 -14.11 21.44 4.68
N PHE A 558 -13.38 21.91 3.66
CA PHE A 558 -12.18 22.73 3.85
C PHE A 558 -12.49 24.04 4.57
N ARG A 559 -13.58 24.71 4.20
CA ARG A 559 -14.03 25.94 4.86
C ARG A 559 -14.35 25.70 6.33
N ALA A 560 -15.10 24.64 6.63
CA ALA A 560 -15.43 24.28 8.01
C ALA A 560 -14.16 24.02 8.82
N PHE A 561 -13.24 23.23 8.27
CA PHE A 561 -11.98 22.91 8.91
C PHE A 561 -11.18 24.18 9.25
N HIS A 562 -10.97 25.07 8.26
CA HIS A 562 -10.26 26.33 8.47
C HIS A 562 -10.98 27.30 9.43
N ALA A 563 -12.30 27.23 9.56
CA ALA A 563 -13.04 28.02 10.53
C ALA A 563 -12.82 27.55 11.98
N PHE A 564 -12.65 26.23 12.18
CA PHE A 564 -12.37 25.64 13.50
C PHE A 564 -10.88 25.62 13.86
N ASP A 565 -9.98 25.57 12.87
CA ASP A 565 -8.52 25.59 13.03
C ASP A 565 -7.99 27.03 13.23
N LYS A 566 -8.20 27.57 14.43
CA LYS A 566 -7.87 28.98 14.75
C LYS A 566 -6.38 29.25 14.93
N ASP A 567 -5.62 28.22 15.30
CA ASP A 567 -4.17 28.27 15.54
C ASP A 567 -3.34 27.77 14.34
N GLY A 568 -3.98 27.17 13.34
CA GLY A 568 -3.32 26.72 12.11
C GLY A 568 -2.39 25.54 12.33
N ASP A 569 -2.62 24.76 13.40
CA ASP A 569 -1.83 23.58 13.74
C ASP A 569 -2.30 22.34 12.96
N GLY A 570 -3.39 22.46 12.19
CA GLY A 570 -3.97 21.38 11.41
C GLY A 570 -4.79 20.39 12.25
N ILE A 571 -5.23 20.76 13.45
CA ILE A 571 -6.04 19.93 14.34
C ILE A 571 -7.25 20.71 14.88
N ILE A 572 -8.46 20.23 14.58
CA ILE A 572 -9.69 20.78 15.15
C ILE A 572 -10.17 19.95 16.34
N LYS A 573 -10.65 20.61 17.41
CA LYS A 573 -11.28 19.96 18.57
C LYS A 573 -12.76 20.27 18.57
N LEU A 574 -13.58 19.23 18.45
CA LEU A 574 -15.04 19.34 18.41
C LEU A 574 -15.66 18.57 19.57
N ASN A 575 -16.69 19.12 20.18
CA ASN A 575 -17.56 18.37 21.08
C ASN A 575 -18.58 17.54 20.27
N VAL A 576 -19.33 16.65 20.94
CA VAL A 576 -20.28 15.75 20.28
C VAL A 576 -21.36 16.51 19.49
N LEU A 577 -21.83 17.64 20.01
CA LEU A 577 -22.86 18.44 19.33
C LEU A 577 -22.31 19.09 18.06
N GLU A 578 -21.13 19.70 18.14
CA GLU A 578 -20.44 20.32 16.99
C GLU A 578 -20.11 19.29 15.92
N TRP A 579 -19.63 18.10 16.32
CA TRP A 579 -19.37 16.99 15.41
C TRP A 579 -20.65 16.52 14.69
N LEU A 580 -21.75 16.34 15.41
CA LEU A 580 -23.02 15.93 14.83
C LEU A 580 -23.59 17.01 13.90
N GLN A 581 -23.48 18.29 14.27
CA GLN A 581 -23.90 19.40 13.40
C GLN A 581 -23.09 19.43 12.10
N LEU A 582 -21.76 19.28 12.20
CA LEU A 582 -20.88 19.26 11.04
C LEU A 582 -21.15 18.07 10.11
N THR A 583 -21.45 16.89 10.66
CA THR A 583 -21.60 15.67 9.85
C THR A 583 -23.00 15.45 9.30
N MET A 584 -24.04 15.91 10.01
CA MET A 584 -25.45 15.74 9.58
C MET A 584 -25.94 16.84 8.67
N TYR A 585 -25.42 18.07 8.81
CA TYR A 585 -25.83 19.22 7.99
C TYR A 585 -24.97 19.39 6.72
N ALA A 586 -23.90 18.60 6.53
CA ALA A 586 -22.95 18.73 5.40
C ALA A 586 -23.09 17.67 4.29
#